data_AF-A0A8K0P4G0-F1
#
_entry.id   AF-A0A8K0P4G0-F1
#
_cell.length_a   1.000
_cell.length_b   1.000
_cell.length_c   1.000
_cell.angle_alpha   90.00
_cell.angle_beta   90.00
_cell.angle_gamma   90.00
#
_symmetry.space_group_name_H-M   'P 1'
#
loop_
_entity.id
_entity.type
_entity.pdbx_description
1 polymer ?
#
loop_
_entity_poly.entity_id
_entity_poly.type
_entity_poly.pdbx_seq_one_letter_code
_entity_poly.pdbx_strand_id
1 'polypeptide(L)'
;MANLHNIQLRTGCFCNPGACQRHLGLTDQQLLDNYEAGHVCGDTVDLLNGKPTGSVRISFGYMSTKKDADTLLSMIESCFVDRNAEAVSRKEVLKEDVLSSNGQECISQPSNMINGNSHESNSVEKFPKSIISHIFLYPIKSCAAFQVKRWPLGPRGLLYDRQWMIVNSAGIGITQKKETRLCMIQPFIDIKNEKFHISYPGMPEIIIPLNVDDGNINTETDSHQSKVCGDKVRVIDCGDLIANWLTAAFHDTNLGKLRLYCQSFNDDRKFRPRSKNKEKRGKEISLSNQAQFLLINSASIRWLSEQVGVEREGPSCKESDLRDRFRANFVVECPQAFLEKEWNQIKIGKIAFQSEGPCTRCQMICIDQKTGNKTKEPLSTITRLFNGKSEFGIYLSRVYSEFKQEVSVGDEVEGN
;
A
#
# COMPACT_ATOMS: atom_id res chain seq x y z
N MET A 1 -4.35 9.16 7.75
CA MET A 1 -3.59 9.72 8.89
C MET A 1 -4.43 9.86 10.15
N ALA A 2 -5.58 10.53 10.13
CA ALA A 2 -6.46 10.75 11.30
C ALA A 2 -6.66 9.54 12.25
N ASN A 3 -7.01 8.36 11.72
CA ASN A 3 -7.19 7.17 12.55
C ASN A 3 -5.92 6.75 13.34
N LEU A 4 -4.69 7.10 12.91
CA LEU A 4 -3.44 6.80 13.65
C LEU A 4 -3.33 7.65 14.91
N HIS A 5 -4.02 8.79 14.91
CA HIS A 5 -4.14 9.71 16.03
C HIS A 5 -5.48 9.52 16.76
N ASN A 6 -6.17 8.39 16.52
CA ASN A 6 -7.49 8.08 17.06
C ASN A 6 -8.59 9.10 16.71
N ILE A 7 -8.42 9.81 15.58
CA ILE A 7 -9.40 10.79 15.09
C ILE A 7 -10.28 10.11 14.04
N GLN A 8 -11.60 10.10 14.27
CA GLN A 8 -12.59 9.69 13.28
C GLN A 8 -13.06 10.90 12.47
N LEU A 9 -12.95 10.82 11.16
CA LEU A 9 -13.37 11.89 10.25
C LEU A 9 -14.60 11.49 9.45
N ARG A 10 -15.52 12.44 9.28
CA ARG A 10 -16.51 12.42 8.19
C ARG A 10 -16.10 13.49 7.19
N THR A 11 -15.90 13.09 5.95
CA THR A 11 -15.45 13.97 4.87
C THR A 11 -16.59 14.28 3.92
N GLY A 12 -16.62 15.50 3.40
CA GLY A 12 -17.53 15.93 2.35
C GLY A 12 -16.94 17.14 1.64
N CYS A 13 -17.35 17.35 0.38
CA CYS A 13 -16.96 18.55 -0.35
C CYS A 13 -17.80 19.74 0.13
N PHE A 14 -17.18 20.91 0.18
CA PHE A 14 -17.91 22.16 0.37
C PHE A 14 -17.28 23.25 -0.51
N CYS A 15 -18.13 24.07 -1.11
CA CYS A 15 -17.71 25.20 -1.94
C CYS A 15 -17.58 26.45 -1.05
N ASN A 16 -16.42 27.12 -1.08
CA ASN A 16 -16.25 28.38 -0.34
C ASN A 16 -15.25 29.35 -1.00
N PRO A 17 -15.48 29.75 -2.27
CA PRO A 17 -14.56 30.60 -3.03
C PRO A 17 -14.33 31.96 -2.35
N GLY A 18 -15.36 32.52 -1.70
CA GLY A 18 -15.22 33.79 -0.98
C GLY A 18 -14.28 33.71 0.24
N ALA A 19 -14.17 32.56 0.91
CA ALA A 19 -13.18 32.40 1.98
C ALA A 19 -11.77 32.25 1.41
N CYS A 20 -11.59 31.51 0.31
CA CYS A 20 -10.30 31.41 -0.39
C CYS A 20 -9.84 32.79 -0.85
N GLN A 21 -10.71 33.56 -1.51
CA GLN A 21 -10.42 34.93 -1.95
C GLN A 21 -9.93 35.80 -0.80
N ARG A 22 -10.68 35.81 0.31
CA ARG A 22 -10.35 36.63 1.48
C ARG A 22 -9.02 36.24 2.13
N HIS A 23 -8.78 34.96 2.38
CA HIS A 23 -7.61 34.52 3.16
C HIS A 23 -6.32 34.43 2.34
N LEU A 24 -6.44 34.26 1.02
CA LEU A 24 -5.31 34.19 0.09
C LEU A 24 -5.05 35.52 -0.63
N GLY A 25 -5.89 36.53 -0.39
CA GLY A 25 -5.78 37.85 -1.03
C GLY A 25 -5.86 37.75 -2.55
N LEU A 26 -6.83 36.98 -3.06
CA LEU A 26 -7.07 36.91 -4.51
C LEU A 26 -7.84 38.16 -4.95
N THR A 27 -7.43 38.74 -6.07
CA THR A 27 -8.20 39.82 -6.72
C THR A 27 -9.39 39.24 -7.47
N ASP A 28 -10.37 40.09 -7.78
CA ASP A 28 -11.51 39.69 -8.60
C ASP A 28 -11.06 39.21 -9.99
N GLN A 29 -10.02 39.84 -10.56
CA GLN A 29 -9.42 39.39 -11.82
C GLN A 29 -8.81 37.99 -11.70
N GLN A 30 -8.05 37.71 -10.65
CA GLN A 30 -7.47 36.37 -10.43
C GLN A 30 -8.55 35.28 -10.27
N LEU A 31 -9.71 35.61 -9.71
CA LEU A 31 -10.83 34.68 -9.64
C LEU A 31 -11.45 34.41 -11.02
N LEU A 32 -11.59 35.44 -11.85
CA LEU A 32 -12.06 35.31 -13.22
C LEU A 32 -11.07 34.48 -14.06
N ASP A 33 -9.78 34.77 -13.96
CA ASP A 33 -8.72 34.03 -14.64
C ASP A 33 -8.72 32.55 -14.22
N ASN A 34 -8.91 32.27 -12.92
CA ASN A 34 -9.05 30.90 -12.43
C ASN A 34 -10.26 30.19 -13.06
N TYR A 35 -11.41 30.88 -13.16
CA TYR A 35 -12.61 30.34 -13.78
C TYR A 35 -12.42 30.09 -15.28
N GLU A 36 -11.77 31.00 -16.01
CA GLU A 36 -11.43 30.86 -17.43
C GLU A 36 -10.43 29.72 -17.67
N ALA A 37 -9.50 29.51 -16.75
CA ALA A 37 -8.60 28.36 -16.73
C ALA A 37 -9.33 27.02 -16.42
N GLY A 38 -10.64 27.05 -16.21
CA GLY A 38 -11.49 25.89 -15.98
C GLY A 38 -11.61 25.47 -14.52
N HIS A 39 -11.21 26.33 -13.56
CA HIS A 39 -11.32 26.02 -12.14
C HIS A 39 -12.78 26.01 -11.69
N VAL A 40 -13.21 24.89 -11.11
CA VAL A 40 -14.56 24.70 -10.58
C VAL A 40 -14.51 24.01 -9.22
N CYS A 41 -15.54 24.24 -8.40
CA CYS A 41 -15.59 23.61 -7.09
C CYS A 41 -15.57 22.08 -7.19
N GLY A 42 -14.55 21.46 -6.59
CA GLY A 42 -14.37 20.01 -6.58
C GLY A 42 -13.63 19.46 -7.79
N ASP A 43 -12.93 20.30 -8.55
CA ASP A 43 -11.93 19.84 -9.51
C ASP A 43 -10.67 19.28 -8.83
N THR A 44 -9.66 18.96 -9.64
CA THR A 44 -8.37 18.41 -9.18
C THR A 44 -7.23 19.43 -9.23
N VAL A 45 -7.55 20.73 -9.36
CA VAL A 45 -6.56 21.79 -9.51
C VAL A 45 -6.33 22.43 -8.15
N ASP A 46 -5.34 21.94 -7.41
CA ASP A 46 -5.06 22.38 -6.03
C ASP A 46 -4.24 23.69 -5.94
N LEU A 47 -3.52 24.04 -7.01
CA LEU A 47 -2.66 25.23 -7.10
C LEU A 47 -2.87 25.93 -8.45
N LEU A 48 -3.05 27.25 -8.41
CA LEU A 48 -3.05 28.14 -9.59
C LEU A 48 -2.09 29.29 -9.34
N ASN A 49 -1.11 29.47 -10.23
CA ASN A 49 -0.07 30.49 -10.12
C ASN A 49 0.65 30.47 -8.75
N GLY A 50 0.94 29.28 -8.23
CA GLY A 50 1.58 29.09 -6.92
C GLY A 50 0.69 29.35 -5.71
N LYS A 51 -0.57 29.76 -5.90
CA LYS A 51 -1.54 29.96 -4.80
C LYS A 51 -2.46 28.75 -4.66
N PRO A 52 -2.73 28.27 -3.43
CA PRO A 52 -3.71 27.22 -3.20
C PRO A 52 -5.11 27.67 -3.60
N THR A 53 -5.91 26.79 -4.16
CA THR A 53 -7.29 27.10 -4.61
C THR A 53 -8.34 26.50 -3.67
N GLY A 54 -7.94 25.48 -2.90
CA GLY A 54 -8.80 24.74 -1.98
C GLY A 54 -8.81 25.27 -0.55
N SER A 55 -9.80 24.82 0.23
CA SER A 55 -9.83 25.01 1.68
C SER A 55 -10.30 23.74 2.38
N VAL A 56 -9.79 23.50 3.60
CA VAL A 56 -10.24 22.41 4.45
C VAL A 56 -11.01 23.00 5.63
N ARG A 57 -12.31 22.72 5.70
CA ARG A 57 -13.15 23.07 6.85
C ARG A 57 -13.22 21.88 7.80
N ILE A 58 -12.91 22.15 9.06
CA ILE A 58 -13.05 21.19 10.15
C ILE A 58 -14.24 21.63 11.00
N SER A 59 -15.15 20.71 11.25
CA SER A 59 -16.31 20.95 12.12
C SER A 59 -16.26 19.97 13.27
N PHE A 60 -16.37 20.48 14.48
CA PHE A 60 -16.40 19.68 15.70
C PHE A 60 -17.85 19.37 16.08
N GLY A 61 -18.12 18.12 16.45
CA GLY A 61 -19.42 17.74 17.00
C GLY A 61 -19.58 18.22 18.43
N TYR A 62 -20.82 18.23 18.94
CA TYR A 62 -21.16 18.70 20.29
C TYR A 62 -20.30 18.07 21.41
N MET A 63 -19.96 16.79 21.27
CA MET A 63 -19.16 16.05 22.27
C MET A 63 -17.64 16.28 22.14
N SER A 64 -17.19 17.10 21.19
CA SER A 64 -15.75 17.35 21.00
C SER A 64 -15.24 18.28 22.09
N THR A 65 -14.08 17.96 22.63
CA THR A 65 -13.39 18.74 23.65
C THR A 65 -12.26 19.56 23.03
N LYS A 66 -11.73 20.53 23.79
CA LYS A 66 -10.51 21.25 23.40
C LYS A 66 -9.34 20.29 23.12
N LYS A 67 -9.21 19.23 23.93
CA LYS A 67 -8.18 18.21 23.74
C LYS A 67 -8.30 17.50 22.38
N ASP A 68 -9.52 17.30 21.87
CA ASP A 68 -9.73 16.73 20.54
C ASP A 68 -9.26 17.68 19.43
N ALA A 69 -9.49 18.98 19.59
CA ALA A 69 -8.99 20.00 18.69
C ALA A 69 -7.45 20.08 18.72
N ASP A 70 -6.84 20.05 19.90
CA ASP A 70 -5.37 20.05 20.06
C ASP A 70 -4.75 18.77 19.47
N THR A 71 -5.40 17.62 19.63
CA THR A 71 -4.96 16.34 19.04
C THR A 71 -4.99 16.39 17.52
N LEU A 72 -6.01 17.03 16.94
CA LEU A 72 -6.11 17.25 15.51
C LEU A 72 -5.06 18.23 15.00
N LEU A 73 -4.80 19.33 15.71
CA LEU A 73 -3.76 20.28 15.36
C LEU A 73 -2.38 19.61 15.35
N SER A 74 -2.06 18.85 16.41
CA SER A 74 -0.82 18.08 16.51
C SER A 74 -0.69 17.05 15.37
N MET A 75 -1.80 16.43 14.96
CA MET A 75 -1.82 15.55 13.78
C MET A 75 -1.48 16.32 12.50
N ILE A 76 -2.08 17.49 12.28
CA ILE A 76 -1.81 18.31 11.09
C ILE A 76 -0.34 18.73 11.05
N GLU A 77 0.18 19.25 12.16
CA GLU A 77 1.57 19.68 12.28
C GLU A 77 2.56 18.54 12.06
N SER A 78 2.32 17.36 12.65
CA SER A 78 3.24 16.22 12.51
C SER A 78 3.20 15.55 11.14
N CYS A 79 2.07 15.61 10.44
CA CYS A 79 1.87 14.84 9.20
C CYS A 79 1.98 15.67 7.93
N PHE A 80 1.70 16.97 7.99
CA PHE A 80 1.51 17.82 6.80
C PHE A 80 2.26 19.14 6.84
N VAL A 81 2.84 19.53 7.97
CA VAL A 81 3.64 20.75 8.07
C VAL A 81 5.12 20.37 7.98
N ASP A 82 5.75 20.82 6.89
CA ASP A 82 7.21 20.77 6.79
C ASP A 82 7.80 21.92 7.62
N ARG A 83 8.68 21.58 8.58
CA ARG A 83 9.35 22.55 9.46
C ARG A 83 10.65 23.07 8.87
N ASN A 84 11.15 22.45 7.80
CA ASN A 84 12.40 22.80 7.13
C ASN A 84 12.17 23.54 5.80
N ALA A 85 10.92 23.62 5.33
CA ALA A 85 10.58 24.55 4.27
C ALA A 85 10.76 25.97 4.80
N GLU A 86 11.63 26.76 4.17
CA GLU A 86 11.69 28.20 4.44
C GLU A 86 10.27 28.76 4.33
N ALA A 87 9.76 29.27 5.45
CA ALA A 87 8.46 29.90 5.46
C ALA A 87 8.55 31.11 4.53
N VAL A 88 7.97 31.00 3.33
CA VAL A 88 7.91 32.11 2.38
C VAL A 88 7.25 33.28 3.10
N SER A 89 8.07 34.26 3.47
CA SER A 89 7.62 35.43 4.19
C SER A 89 6.70 36.23 3.28
N ARG A 90 5.50 36.58 3.77
CA ARG A 90 4.54 37.46 3.06
C ARG A 90 5.14 38.78 2.55
N LYS A 91 6.32 39.18 3.03
CA LYS A 91 7.00 40.43 2.63
C LYS A 91 8.01 40.27 1.49
N GLU A 92 8.50 39.07 1.21
CA GLU A 92 9.53 38.86 0.17
C GLU A 92 8.92 38.73 -1.23
N VAL A 93 7.69 38.24 -1.34
CA VAL A 93 6.91 38.18 -2.59
C VAL A 93 6.62 39.56 -3.19
N LEU A 94 6.72 40.65 -2.41
CA LEU A 94 6.37 42.01 -2.85
C LEU A 94 7.56 42.84 -3.36
N LYS A 95 8.79 42.29 -3.38
CA LYS A 95 10.00 43.05 -3.75
C LYS A 95 10.65 42.72 -5.08
N GLU A 96 10.36 41.57 -5.69
CA GLU A 96 11.01 41.19 -6.97
C GLU A 96 10.32 41.76 -8.23
N ASP A 97 9.09 42.26 -8.14
CA ASP A 97 8.31 42.67 -9.32
C ASP A 97 8.52 44.13 -9.80
N VAL A 98 9.60 44.82 -9.40
CA VAL A 98 9.87 46.21 -9.87
C VAL A 98 11.12 46.36 -10.73
N LEU A 99 11.92 45.32 -10.96
CA LEU A 99 13.10 45.41 -11.83
C LEU A 99 13.25 44.21 -12.76
N SER A 100 12.49 44.20 -13.87
CA SER A 100 12.97 43.77 -15.19
C SER A 100 11.85 43.79 -16.25
N SER A 101 11.40 45.00 -16.62
CA SER A 101 10.90 45.25 -17.97
C SER A 101 11.95 46.06 -18.73
N ASN A 102 12.84 45.38 -19.43
CA ASN A 102 13.44 45.88 -20.67
C ASN A 102 14.07 44.69 -21.41
N GLY A 103 13.49 44.38 -22.55
CA GLY A 103 13.96 43.33 -23.44
C GLY A 103 15.29 43.72 -24.08
N GLN A 104 16.14 42.72 -24.26
CA GLN A 104 17.10 42.68 -25.35
C GLN A 104 17.50 41.22 -25.60
N GLU A 105 17.40 40.82 -26.86
CA GLU A 105 17.96 39.59 -27.41
C GLU A 105 19.43 39.44 -26.98
N CYS A 106 19.89 38.21 -26.72
CA CYS A 106 21.22 37.78 -27.17
C CYS A 106 21.40 36.27 -27.10
N ILE A 107 21.75 35.74 -28.27
CA ILE A 107 22.46 34.51 -28.56
C ILE A 107 23.74 34.44 -27.73
N SER A 108 24.02 33.31 -27.07
CA SER A 108 25.37 32.72 -27.00
C SER A 108 25.37 31.39 -26.24
N GLN A 109 25.73 30.33 -26.95
CA GLN A 109 26.27 29.10 -26.39
C GLN A 109 27.62 29.40 -25.72
N PRO A 110 28.00 28.70 -24.65
CA PRO A 110 29.40 28.50 -24.31
C PRO A 110 29.87 27.15 -24.88
N SER A 111 30.49 27.23 -26.05
CA SER A 111 31.52 26.27 -26.45
C SER A 111 32.70 26.42 -25.50
N ASN A 112 33.19 25.33 -24.92
CA ASN A 112 34.63 25.15 -24.77
C ASN A 112 34.99 23.65 -24.77
N MET A 113 35.67 23.32 -25.86
CA MET A 113 36.47 22.13 -26.08
C MET A 113 37.59 22.05 -25.04
N ILE A 114 37.87 20.85 -24.52
CA ILE A 114 39.26 20.41 -24.32
C ILE A 114 39.38 18.98 -24.88
N ASN A 115 40.43 18.83 -25.69
CA ASN A 115 40.77 17.72 -26.55
C ASN A 115 40.85 16.35 -25.87
N GLY A 116 40.53 15.35 -26.70
CA GLY A 116 40.69 13.95 -26.37
C GLY A 116 42.14 13.51 -26.22
N ASN A 117 42.29 12.43 -25.47
CA ASN A 117 43.22 11.38 -25.82
C ASN A 117 42.52 10.05 -25.58
N SER A 118 42.40 9.32 -26.69
CA SER A 118 41.92 7.96 -26.82
C SER A 118 42.69 6.98 -25.94
N HIS A 119 41.99 6.26 -25.08
CA HIS A 119 42.30 4.85 -24.83
C HIS A 119 41.01 4.11 -24.51
N GLU A 120 40.59 3.29 -25.47
CA GLU A 120 39.59 2.25 -25.31
C GLU A 120 39.98 1.34 -24.13
N SER A 121 39.09 1.25 -23.15
CA SER A 121 38.93 0.02 -22.39
C SER A 121 37.45 -0.15 -22.06
N ASN A 122 36.84 -1.13 -22.73
CA ASN A 122 35.53 -1.66 -22.42
C ASN A 122 35.58 -2.27 -21.01
N SER A 123 35.19 -1.51 -19.99
CA SER A 123 34.65 -2.05 -18.76
C SER A 123 33.19 -1.63 -18.66
N VAL A 124 32.31 -2.46 -19.22
CA VAL A 124 30.90 -2.43 -18.82
C VAL A 124 30.89 -2.68 -17.33
N GLU A 125 30.71 -1.63 -16.52
CA GLU A 125 30.46 -1.77 -15.09
C GLU A 125 29.21 -2.64 -14.96
N LYS A 126 29.41 -3.92 -14.66
CA LYS A 126 28.32 -4.85 -14.34
C LYS A 126 27.70 -4.33 -13.05
N PHE A 127 26.64 -3.54 -13.18
CA PHE A 127 25.75 -3.26 -12.06
C PHE A 127 25.34 -4.60 -11.42
N PRO A 128 25.35 -4.70 -10.09
CA PRO A 128 24.97 -5.94 -9.43
C PRO A 128 23.57 -6.35 -9.91
N LYS A 129 23.43 -7.59 -10.38
CA LYS A 129 22.16 -8.12 -10.86
C LYS A 129 21.14 -8.08 -9.73
N SER A 130 19.93 -7.58 -10.01
CA SER A 130 18.84 -7.61 -9.04
C SER A 130 18.33 -9.04 -8.88
N ILE A 131 18.03 -9.46 -7.65
CA ILE A 131 17.59 -10.84 -7.35
C ILE A 131 16.42 -10.87 -6.37
N ILE A 132 15.62 -11.93 -6.40
CA ILE A 132 14.68 -12.20 -5.30
C ILE A 132 15.46 -12.54 -4.03
N SER A 133 15.26 -11.74 -2.98
CA SER A 133 15.79 -12.03 -1.66
C SER A 133 14.81 -12.83 -0.79
N HIS A 134 13.51 -12.53 -0.87
CA HIS A 134 12.49 -13.20 -0.07
C HIS A 134 11.18 -13.39 -0.84
N ILE A 135 10.49 -14.49 -0.55
CA ILE A 135 9.14 -14.77 -1.03
C ILE A 135 8.23 -15.01 0.17
N PHE A 136 7.11 -14.30 0.21
CA PHE A 136 6.12 -14.40 1.26
C PHE A 136 4.72 -14.64 0.70
N LEU A 137 3.99 -15.51 1.38
CA LEU A 137 2.56 -15.71 1.19
C LEU A 137 1.81 -15.25 2.42
N TYR A 138 0.55 -14.91 2.26
CA TYR A 138 -0.36 -14.62 3.37
C TYR A 138 -1.64 -15.43 3.14
N PRO A 139 -1.62 -16.74 3.42
CA PRO A 139 -2.73 -17.64 3.16
C PRO A 139 -4.06 -17.11 3.69
N ILE A 140 -4.07 -16.67 4.96
CA ILE A 140 -5.24 -16.03 5.57
C ILE A 140 -5.07 -14.51 5.47
N LYS A 141 -6.07 -13.85 4.88
CA LYS A 141 -6.15 -12.40 4.79
C LYS A 141 -5.96 -11.77 6.17
N SER A 142 -5.06 -10.79 6.24
CA SER A 142 -4.73 -10.05 7.46
C SER A 142 -3.94 -10.82 8.54
N CYS A 143 -3.52 -12.06 8.29
CA CYS A 143 -2.70 -12.85 9.22
C CYS A 143 -1.20 -12.80 8.87
N ALA A 144 -0.37 -13.53 9.61
CA ALA A 144 1.07 -13.54 9.42
C ALA A 144 1.51 -14.00 8.03
N ALA A 145 2.78 -13.70 7.70
CA ALA A 145 3.42 -14.19 6.50
C ALA A 145 3.85 -15.65 6.66
N PHE A 146 3.72 -16.43 5.59
CA PHE A 146 4.39 -17.70 5.41
C PHE A 146 5.55 -17.51 4.44
N GLN A 147 6.78 -17.57 4.94
CA GLN A 147 7.99 -17.40 4.14
C GLN A 147 8.41 -18.70 3.46
N VAL A 148 8.78 -18.61 2.19
CA VAL A 148 9.15 -19.76 1.37
C VAL A 148 10.41 -19.48 0.54
N LYS A 149 11.14 -20.54 0.20
CA LYS A 149 12.30 -20.44 -0.72
C LYS A 149 11.91 -20.63 -2.17
N ARG A 150 10.87 -21.41 -2.44
CA ARG A 150 10.33 -21.70 -3.76
C ARG A 150 8.84 -21.94 -3.62
N TRP A 151 8.06 -21.43 -4.57
CA TRP A 151 6.61 -21.62 -4.53
C TRP A 151 5.94 -21.58 -5.90
N PRO A 152 4.89 -22.40 -6.13
CA PRO A 152 4.14 -22.39 -7.37
C PRO A 152 3.26 -21.14 -7.53
N LEU A 153 3.13 -20.71 -8.78
CA LEU A 153 2.18 -19.67 -9.18
C LEU A 153 0.83 -20.29 -9.53
N GLY A 154 -0.23 -19.76 -8.93
CA GLY A 154 -1.61 -20.04 -9.29
C GLY A 154 -2.19 -19.01 -10.26
N PRO A 155 -3.46 -19.17 -10.66
CA PRO A 155 -4.13 -18.23 -11.57
C PRO A 155 -4.36 -16.84 -10.95
N ARG A 156 -4.42 -16.78 -9.60
CA ARG A 156 -4.75 -15.57 -8.82
C ARG A 156 -3.55 -14.91 -8.12
N GLY A 157 -2.34 -15.45 -8.26
CA GLY A 157 -1.17 -15.02 -7.49
C GLY A 157 -0.21 -16.17 -7.19
N LEU A 158 0.52 -16.11 -6.07
CA LEU A 158 1.17 -17.30 -5.51
C LEU A 158 0.07 -18.28 -5.09
N LEU A 159 0.27 -19.59 -5.32
CA LEU A 159 -0.73 -20.60 -4.98
C LEU A 159 -1.08 -20.48 -3.49
N TYR A 160 -2.38 -20.50 -3.16
CA TYR A 160 -2.92 -20.31 -1.80
C TYR A 160 -2.76 -18.92 -1.16
N ASP A 161 -2.23 -17.91 -1.87
CA ASP A 161 -2.05 -16.57 -1.33
C ASP A 161 -3.38 -15.80 -1.21
N ARG A 162 -3.72 -15.37 0.01
CA ARG A 162 -4.99 -14.72 0.39
C ARG A 162 -6.21 -15.53 -0.06
N GLN A 163 -6.14 -16.85 0.05
CA GLN A 163 -7.26 -17.74 -0.28
C GLN A 163 -8.28 -17.86 0.86
N TRP A 164 -7.87 -17.62 2.11
CA TRP A 164 -8.77 -17.65 3.26
C TRP A 164 -8.97 -16.28 3.89
N MET A 165 -10.08 -16.10 4.60
CA MET A 165 -10.31 -14.96 5.47
C MET A 165 -11.12 -15.33 6.69
N ILE A 166 -10.84 -14.65 7.80
CA ILE A 166 -11.61 -14.79 9.04
C ILE A 166 -12.81 -13.84 8.95
N VAL A 167 -14.00 -14.34 9.28
CA VAL A 167 -15.25 -13.57 9.31
C VAL A 167 -15.90 -13.65 10.68
N ASN A 168 -16.72 -12.66 11.01
CA ASN A 168 -17.63 -12.75 12.15
C ASN A 168 -18.93 -13.48 11.80
N SER A 169 -19.83 -13.60 12.78
CA SER A 169 -21.19 -14.15 12.63
C SER A 169 -22.04 -13.48 11.55
N ALA A 170 -21.73 -12.24 11.16
CA ALA A 170 -22.41 -11.54 10.07
C ALA A 170 -21.78 -11.81 8.68
N GLY A 171 -20.79 -12.71 8.60
CA GLY A 171 -20.07 -12.99 7.36
C GLY A 171 -19.15 -11.86 6.90
N ILE A 172 -18.84 -10.89 7.76
CA ILE A 172 -17.98 -9.74 7.45
C ILE A 172 -16.53 -10.08 7.80
N GLY A 173 -15.63 -9.92 6.83
CA GLY A 173 -14.20 -10.15 7.00
C GLY A 173 -13.57 -9.27 8.08
N ILE A 174 -12.90 -9.90 9.04
CA ILE A 174 -12.10 -9.21 10.05
C ILE A 174 -10.77 -8.81 9.42
N THR A 175 -10.39 -7.54 9.62
CA THR A 175 -9.13 -7.00 9.12
C THR A 175 -8.18 -6.73 10.27
N GLN A 176 -6.88 -6.76 9.99
CA GLN A 176 -5.86 -6.50 11.01
C GLN A 176 -5.88 -5.04 11.52
N LYS A 177 -6.58 -4.13 10.82
CA LYS A 177 -6.89 -2.78 11.35
C LYS A 177 -7.87 -2.83 12.53
N LYS A 178 -8.84 -3.75 12.47
CA LYS A 178 -9.86 -3.96 13.51
C LYS A 178 -9.28 -4.77 14.68
N GLU A 179 -8.62 -5.88 14.39
CA GLU A 179 -7.96 -6.75 15.39
C GLU A 179 -6.50 -6.98 14.98
N THR A 180 -5.56 -6.33 15.67
CA THR A 180 -4.15 -6.38 15.27
C THR A 180 -3.50 -7.71 15.57
N ARG A 181 -4.01 -8.44 16.58
CA ARG A 181 -3.48 -9.75 16.98
C ARG A 181 -3.68 -10.83 15.93
N LEU A 182 -4.44 -10.56 14.86
CA LEU A 182 -4.45 -11.40 13.66
C LEU A 182 -3.04 -11.64 13.08
N CYS A 183 -2.10 -10.70 13.24
CA CYS A 183 -0.70 -10.91 12.83
C CYS A 183 -0.01 -12.08 13.54
N MET A 184 -0.52 -12.54 14.69
CA MET A 184 0.05 -13.65 15.45
C MET A 184 -0.51 -15.01 15.03
N ILE A 185 -1.53 -15.05 14.17
CA ILE A 185 -1.96 -16.30 13.52
C ILE A 185 -0.92 -16.66 12.47
N GLN A 186 -0.18 -17.75 12.68
CA GLN A 186 0.88 -18.24 11.82
C GLN A 186 0.35 -19.36 10.91
N PRO A 187 0.23 -19.11 9.60
CA PRO A 187 -0.15 -20.13 8.63
C PRO A 187 1.07 -20.92 8.13
N PHE A 188 0.91 -22.23 7.96
CA PHE A 188 1.88 -23.09 7.29
C PHE A 188 1.16 -24.03 6.33
N ILE A 189 1.56 -24.01 5.05
CA ILE A 189 0.93 -24.82 3.99
C ILE A 189 1.86 -25.98 3.65
N ASP A 190 1.35 -27.20 3.84
CA ASP A 190 1.99 -28.43 3.39
C ASP A 190 1.29 -28.94 2.13
N ILE A 191 1.83 -28.55 0.97
CA ILE A 191 1.31 -28.99 -0.34
C ILE A 191 1.42 -30.52 -0.49
N LYS A 192 2.48 -31.15 0.05
CA LYS A 192 2.75 -32.58 -0.17
C LYS A 192 1.73 -33.46 0.54
N ASN A 193 1.33 -33.06 1.74
CA ASN A 193 0.37 -33.79 2.56
C ASN A 193 -1.05 -33.21 2.47
N GLU A 194 -1.28 -32.23 1.59
CA GLU A 194 -2.56 -31.53 1.41
C GLU A 194 -3.13 -30.92 2.72
N LYS A 195 -2.25 -30.43 3.60
CA LYS A 195 -2.61 -29.94 4.94
C LYS A 195 -2.34 -28.45 5.12
N PHE A 196 -3.26 -27.80 5.80
CA PHE A 196 -3.15 -26.42 6.24
C PHE A 196 -3.04 -26.34 7.76
N HIS A 197 -1.85 -25.97 8.24
CA HIS A 197 -1.54 -25.83 9.65
C HIS A 197 -1.71 -24.37 10.05
N ILE A 198 -2.35 -24.15 11.20
CA ILE A 198 -2.58 -22.81 11.75
C ILE A 198 -2.21 -22.85 13.23
N SER A 199 -1.34 -21.94 13.65
CA SER A 199 -0.95 -21.79 15.04
C SER A 199 -1.16 -20.36 15.54
N TYR A 200 -1.35 -20.22 16.85
CA TYR A 200 -1.49 -18.95 17.56
C TYR A 200 -0.90 -19.10 18.97
N PRO A 201 -0.23 -18.07 19.53
CA PRO A 201 0.40 -18.16 20.84
C PRO A 201 -0.55 -18.65 21.94
N GLY A 202 -0.14 -19.67 22.68
CA GLY A 202 -0.93 -20.25 23.77
C GLY A 202 -2.07 -21.19 23.33
N MET A 203 -2.24 -21.43 22.04
CA MET A 203 -3.23 -22.37 21.50
C MET A 203 -2.55 -23.62 20.92
N PRO A 204 -3.17 -24.81 21.01
CA PRO A 204 -2.69 -25.97 20.26
C PRO A 204 -2.78 -25.68 18.75
N GLU A 205 -1.84 -26.21 17.97
CA GLU A 205 -1.93 -26.12 16.50
C GLU A 205 -3.20 -26.82 16.01
N ILE A 206 -3.86 -26.22 15.02
CA ILE A 206 -4.99 -26.82 14.30
C ILE A 206 -4.59 -27.12 12.85
N ILE A 207 -5.00 -28.27 12.37
CA ILE A 207 -4.71 -28.77 11.03
C ILE A 207 -6.03 -29.02 10.32
N ILE A 208 -6.22 -28.41 9.15
CA ILE A 208 -7.38 -28.62 8.29
C ILE A 208 -6.92 -29.02 6.87
N PRO A 209 -7.76 -29.70 6.06
CA PRO A 209 -7.43 -29.98 4.67
C PRO A 209 -7.23 -28.71 3.84
N LEU A 210 -6.29 -28.73 2.87
CA LEU A 210 -6.11 -27.61 1.93
C LEU A 210 -7.27 -27.49 0.93
N ASN A 211 -7.79 -28.64 0.50
CA ASN A 211 -8.99 -28.72 -0.34
C ASN A 211 -10.18 -28.98 0.57
N VAL A 212 -11.05 -27.99 0.68
CA VAL A 212 -12.38 -28.20 1.25
C VAL A 212 -13.22 -28.75 0.10
N ASP A 213 -13.57 -30.03 0.14
CA ASP A 213 -14.28 -30.70 -0.95
C ASP A 213 -15.57 -29.96 -1.32
N ASP A 214 -15.67 -29.52 -2.57
CA ASP A 214 -16.93 -29.05 -3.17
C ASP A 214 -17.98 -30.18 -3.25
N GLY A 215 -17.55 -31.45 -3.12
CA GLY A 215 -18.35 -32.65 -3.41
C GLY A 215 -19.27 -33.16 -2.30
N ASN A 216 -19.12 -32.67 -1.06
CA ASN A 216 -20.02 -32.99 0.06
C ASN A 216 -20.87 -31.78 0.49
N ILE A 217 -20.91 -30.74 -0.35
CA ILE A 217 -21.81 -29.61 -0.18
C ILE A 217 -23.20 -30.09 -0.59
N ASN A 218 -24.07 -30.32 0.40
CA ASN A 218 -25.51 -30.38 0.14
C ASN A 218 -25.88 -29.04 -0.52
N THR A 219 -26.27 -29.14 -1.78
CA THR A 219 -26.72 -28.07 -2.67
C THR A 219 -27.51 -27.00 -1.91
N GLU A 220 -27.10 -25.74 -2.09
CA GLU A 220 -27.70 -24.48 -1.59
C GLU A 220 -27.29 -23.92 -0.21
N THR A 221 -26.66 -24.68 0.70
CA THR A 221 -26.47 -24.19 2.09
C THR A 221 -25.04 -23.74 2.49
N ASP A 222 -23.97 -24.22 1.86
CA ASP A 222 -22.60 -23.89 2.33
C ASP A 222 -21.86 -22.83 1.49
N SER A 223 -22.34 -22.52 0.28
CA SER A 223 -21.78 -21.42 -0.53
C SER A 223 -22.32 -20.08 -0.06
N HIS A 224 -21.53 -19.34 0.72
CA HIS A 224 -21.92 -18.03 1.22
C HIS A 224 -21.44 -16.92 0.26
N GLN A 225 -22.21 -15.84 0.16
CA GLN A 225 -21.72 -14.59 -0.44
C GLN A 225 -21.15 -13.70 0.68
N SER A 226 -19.85 -13.42 0.64
CA SER A 226 -19.23 -12.43 1.52
C SER A 226 -18.77 -11.21 0.74
N LYS A 227 -18.51 -10.09 1.44
CA LYS A 227 -18.04 -8.83 0.85
C LYS A 227 -16.56 -8.61 1.15
N VAL A 228 -15.74 -8.51 0.10
CA VAL A 228 -14.35 -8.07 0.18
C VAL A 228 -14.19 -6.78 -0.62
N CYS A 229 -13.82 -5.69 0.05
CA CYS A 229 -13.68 -4.36 -0.59
C CYS A 229 -14.95 -3.88 -1.34
N GLY A 230 -16.13 -4.40 -0.97
CA GLY A 230 -17.41 -4.11 -1.62
C GLY A 230 -17.84 -5.13 -2.67
N ASP A 231 -16.94 -6.00 -3.12
CA ASP A 231 -17.23 -7.06 -4.09
C ASP A 231 -17.83 -8.28 -3.41
N LYS A 232 -18.84 -8.90 -4.05
CA LYS A 232 -19.36 -10.20 -3.63
C LYS A 232 -18.38 -11.28 -4.07
N VAL A 233 -18.00 -12.16 -3.15
CA VAL A 233 -17.10 -13.29 -3.41
C VAL A 233 -17.79 -14.59 -2.97
N ARG A 234 -17.69 -15.63 -3.81
CA ARG A 234 -18.16 -16.96 -3.43
C ARG A 234 -17.15 -17.62 -2.50
N VAL A 235 -17.61 -17.99 -1.32
CA VAL A 235 -16.78 -18.59 -0.29
C VAL A 235 -17.40 -19.86 0.26
N ILE A 236 -16.52 -20.76 0.72
CA ILE A 236 -16.83 -22.03 1.35
C ILE A 236 -16.41 -21.92 2.81
N ASP A 237 -17.27 -22.40 3.69
CA ASP A 237 -16.99 -22.46 5.12
C ASP A 237 -16.03 -23.62 5.44
N CYS A 238 -14.96 -23.34 6.19
CA CYS A 238 -13.98 -24.36 6.57
C CYS A 238 -14.42 -25.20 7.79
N GLY A 239 -15.63 -24.97 8.31
CA GLY A 239 -16.28 -25.83 9.29
C GLY A 239 -16.07 -25.42 10.76
N ASP A 240 -16.79 -26.12 11.64
CA ASP A 240 -16.92 -25.72 13.04
C ASP A 240 -15.65 -25.92 13.87
N LEU A 241 -14.77 -26.85 13.48
CA LEU A 241 -13.53 -27.11 14.20
C LEU A 241 -12.64 -25.85 14.22
N ILE A 242 -12.38 -25.28 13.05
CA ILE A 242 -11.57 -24.05 12.94
C ILE A 242 -12.32 -22.81 13.43
N ALA A 243 -13.65 -22.76 13.28
CA ALA A 243 -14.47 -21.70 13.84
C ALA A 243 -14.36 -21.63 15.38
N ASN A 244 -14.46 -22.77 16.05
CA ASN A 244 -14.32 -22.87 17.50
C ASN A 244 -12.90 -22.53 17.95
N TRP A 245 -11.88 -23.02 17.23
CA TRP A 245 -10.48 -22.69 17.50
C TRP A 245 -10.20 -21.19 17.39
N LEU A 246 -10.68 -20.53 16.32
CA LEU A 246 -10.55 -19.09 16.13
C LEU A 246 -11.29 -18.31 17.23
N THR A 247 -12.51 -18.72 17.56
CA THR A 247 -13.30 -18.06 18.61
C THR A 247 -12.60 -18.18 19.97
N ALA A 248 -11.97 -19.32 20.28
CA ALA A 248 -11.18 -19.52 21.48
C ALA A 248 -9.89 -18.69 21.48
N ALA A 249 -9.18 -18.58 20.35
CA ALA A 249 -7.95 -17.79 20.23
C ALA A 249 -8.17 -16.28 20.50
N PHE A 250 -9.38 -15.77 20.25
CA PHE A 250 -9.76 -14.37 20.48
C PHE A 250 -10.87 -14.22 21.53
N HIS A 251 -10.98 -15.14 22.49
CA HIS A 251 -12.04 -15.16 23.51
C HIS A 251 -12.10 -13.89 24.37
N ASP A 252 -10.99 -13.18 24.51
CA ASP A 252 -10.83 -11.93 25.25
C ASP A 252 -11.20 -10.68 24.41
N THR A 253 -11.80 -10.87 23.23
CA THR A 253 -12.27 -9.79 22.36
C THR A 253 -13.78 -9.73 22.22
N ASN A 254 -14.26 -8.56 21.80
CA ASN A 254 -15.66 -8.36 21.41
C ASN A 254 -15.93 -8.75 19.94
N LEU A 255 -15.18 -9.70 19.36
CA LEU A 255 -15.38 -10.13 17.98
C LEU A 255 -16.54 -11.12 17.82
N GLY A 256 -16.94 -11.79 18.90
CA GLY A 256 -17.98 -12.83 18.88
C GLY A 256 -17.52 -14.10 18.18
N LYS A 257 -18.48 -14.89 17.67
CA LYS A 257 -18.17 -16.12 16.93
C LYS A 257 -17.44 -15.79 15.63
N LEU A 258 -16.31 -16.47 15.42
CA LEU A 258 -15.47 -16.35 14.24
C LEU A 258 -15.56 -17.60 13.38
N ARG A 259 -15.45 -17.44 12.05
CA ARG A 259 -15.38 -18.54 11.09
C ARG A 259 -14.26 -18.29 10.08
N LEU A 260 -13.78 -19.35 9.44
CA LEU A 260 -12.79 -19.26 8.38
C LEU A 260 -13.46 -19.56 7.04
N TYR A 261 -13.42 -18.60 6.13
CA TYR A 261 -13.98 -18.74 4.79
C TYR A 261 -12.85 -18.90 3.77
N CYS A 262 -12.97 -19.90 2.91
CA CYS A 262 -12.08 -20.17 1.77
C CYS A 262 -12.73 -19.64 0.49
N GLN A 263 -11.99 -18.95 -0.36
CA GLN A 263 -12.50 -18.55 -1.68
C GLN A 263 -12.65 -19.79 -2.58
N SER A 264 -13.83 -19.98 -3.18
CA SER A 264 -14.08 -21.10 -4.08
C SER A 264 -13.14 -21.05 -5.30
N PHE A 265 -12.71 -22.22 -5.79
CA PHE A 265 -11.94 -22.33 -7.04
C PHE A 265 -12.75 -21.89 -8.26
N ASN A 266 -14.08 -22.03 -8.21
CA ASN A 266 -15.01 -21.62 -9.26
C ASN A 266 -15.39 -20.12 -9.21
N ASP A 267 -14.75 -19.34 -8.33
CA ASP A 267 -14.93 -17.89 -8.25
C ASP A 267 -14.08 -17.19 -9.34
N ASP A 268 -14.71 -16.40 -10.20
CA ASP A 268 -14.07 -15.72 -11.32
C ASP A 268 -13.76 -14.24 -11.03
N ARG A 269 -13.58 -13.89 -9.74
CA ARG A 269 -13.32 -12.51 -9.32
C ARG A 269 -12.10 -11.95 -10.03
N LYS A 270 -12.33 -10.90 -10.81
CA LYS A 270 -11.32 -10.13 -11.52
C LYS A 270 -11.17 -8.75 -10.91
N PHE A 271 -9.94 -8.24 -10.82
CA PHE A 271 -9.71 -6.85 -10.45
C PHE A 271 -10.32 -5.94 -11.51
N ARG A 272 -11.21 -5.03 -11.09
CA ARG A 272 -11.76 -3.97 -11.95
C ARG A 272 -11.16 -2.64 -11.50
N PRO A 273 -10.19 -2.07 -12.24
CA PRO A 273 -9.73 -0.72 -11.93
C PRO A 273 -10.90 0.26 -12.07
N ARG A 274 -11.01 1.24 -11.17
CA ARG A 274 -12.05 2.30 -11.21
C ARG A 274 -11.86 3.31 -12.37
N SER A 275 -11.01 3.02 -13.34
CA SER A 275 -10.77 3.86 -14.51
C SER A 275 -11.85 3.67 -15.58
N LYS A 276 -12.25 4.75 -16.25
CA LYS A 276 -13.27 4.77 -17.31
C LYS A 276 -12.84 4.05 -18.61
N ASN A 277 -11.61 3.55 -18.71
CA ASN A 277 -11.15 2.82 -19.89
C ASN A 277 -11.53 1.33 -19.80
N LYS A 278 -12.57 0.96 -20.54
CA LYS A 278 -13.22 -0.36 -20.59
C LYS A 278 -12.38 -1.49 -21.21
N GLU A 279 -11.13 -1.27 -21.62
CA GLU A 279 -10.43 -2.19 -22.53
C GLU A 279 -9.42 -3.15 -21.90
N LYS A 280 -9.04 -3.00 -20.61
CA LYS A 280 -8.19 -4.02 -19.96
C LYS A 280 -9.06 -5.12 -19.34
N ARG A 281 -9.05 -6.32 -19.94
CA ARG A 281 -9.57 -7.55 -19.30
C ARG A 281 -8.93 -7.70 -17.91
N GLY A 282 -9.74 -7.56 -16.86
CA GLY A 282 -9.27 -7.66 -15.47
C GLY A 282 -8.67 -9.04 -15.19
N LYS A 283 -7.55 -9.07 -14.46
CA LYS A 283 -6.89 -10.31 -14.05
C LYS A 283 -7.56 -10.88 -12.79
N GLU A 284 -7.59 -12.20 -12.70
CA GLU A 284 -8.17 -12.90 -11.55
C GLU A 284 -7.35 -12.61 -10.29
N ILE A 285 -8.04 -12.26 -9.21
CA ILE A 285 -7.43 -11.96 -7.92
C ILE A 285 -8.10 -12.77 -6.83
N SER A 286 -7.31 -13.16 -5.82
CA SER A 286 -7.85 -13.83 -4.64
C SER A 286 -8.57 -12.81 -3.72
N LEU A 287 -8.67 -13.07 -2.42
CA LEU A 287 -9.19 -12.11 -1.45
C LEU A 287 -8.23 -10.90 -1.24
N SER A 288 -7.21 -10.76 -2.08
CA SER A 288 -6.36 -9.57 -2.24
C SER A 288 -7.17 -8.31 -2.57
N ASN A 289 -6.59 -7.15 -2.24
CA ASN A 289 -7.28 -5.86 -2.36
C ASN A 289 -7.23 -5.29 -3.78
N GLN A 290 -6.05 -5.30 -4.43
CA GLN A 290 -5.81 -4.53 -5.65
C GLN A 290 -5.03 -5.28 -6.74
N ALA A 291 -4.09 -6.17 -6.39
CA ALA A 291 -3.30 -6.89 -7.38
C ALA A 291 -2.96 -8.31 -6.92
N GLN A 292 -2.42 -9.11 -7.84
CA GLN A 292 -2.00 -10.50 -7.60
C GLN A 292 -0.74 -10.57 -6.74
N PHE A 293 0.18 -9.61 -6.91
CA PHE A 293 1.41 -9.56 -6.14
C PHE A 293 1.73 -8.11 -5.73
N LEU A 294 2.47 -7.98 -4.63
CA LEU A 294 3.13 -6.76 -4.21
C LEU A 294 4.64 -7.01 -4.19
N LEU A 295 5.40 -6.15 -4.86
CA LEU A 295 6.87 -6.17 -4.85
C LEU A 295 7.40 -4.96 -4.07
N ILE A 296 8.39 -5.19 -3.24
CA ILE A 296 9.20 -4.16 -2.58
C ILE A 296 10.68 -4.45 -2.80
N ASN A 297 11.50 -3.41 -2.76
CA ASN A 297 12.95 -3.51 -2.85
C ASN A 297 13.58 -3.35 -1.46
N SER A 298 14.47 -4.27 -1.10
CA SER A 298 15.25 -4.22 0.14
C SER A 298 16.02 -2.90 0.27
N ALA A 299 16.62 -2.40 -0.81
CA ALA A 299 17.33 -1.11 -0.78
C ALA A 299 16.39 0.06 -0.43
N SER A 300 15.15 0.06 -0.95
CA SER A 300 14.12 1.04 -0.57
C SER A 300 13.71 0.92 0.90
N ILE A 301 13.64 -0.30 1.43
CA ILE A 301 13.31 -0.54 2.85
C ILE A 301 14.44 -0.08 3.75
N ARG A 302 15.70 -0.34 3.37
CA ARG A 302 16.90 0.11 4.09
C ARG A 302 16.93 1.63 4.19
N TRP A 303 16.77 2.30 3.05
CA TRP A 303 16.64 3.76 2.98
C TRP A 303 15.52 4.27 3.89
N LEU A 304 14.33 3.66 3.85
CA LEU A 304 13.21 4.08 4.69
C LEU A 304 13.49 3.85 6.19
N SER A 305 14.17 2.76 6.54
CA SER A 305 14.55 2.45 7.91
C SER A 305 15.48 3.50 8.50
N GLU A 306 16.41 4.03 7.69
CA GLU A 306 17.29 5.13 8.09
C GLU A 306 16.50 6.42 8.34
N GLN A 307 15.57 6.76 7.44
CA GLN A 307 14.72 7.95 7.60
C GLN A 307 13.84 7.88 8.86
N VAL A 308 13.30 6.70 9.18
CA VAL A 308 12.53 6.50 10.42
C VAL A 308 13.41 6.58 11.68
N GLY A 309 14.66 6.13 11.59
CA GLY A 309 15.61 6.11 12.70
C GLY A 309 16.10 7.49 13.13
N VAL A 310 16.25 8.43 12.18
CA VAL A 310 16.67 9.82 12.44
C VAL A 310 15.69 10.56 13.35
N GLU A 311 14.42 10.13 13.41
CA GLU A 311 13.36 10.89 14.09
C GLU A 311 12.98 10.39 15.48
N ARG A 312 13.62 9.34 15.98
CA ARG A 312 13.28 8.71 17.26
C ARG A 312 14.44 8.67 18.25
N GLU A 313 14.21 9.22 19.44
CA GLU A 313 14.87 8.82 20.70
C GLU A 313 14.26 7.51 21.29
N GLY A 314 13.86 6.56 20.44
CA GLY A 314 13.16 5.33 20.84
C GLY A 314 13.76 4.08 20.18
N PRO A 315 13.38 2.86 20.61
CA PRO A 315 14.02 1.63 20.14
C PRO A 315 13.91 1.51 18.62
N SER A 316 15.09 1.36 17.99
CA SER A 316 15.26 1.22 16.54
C SER A 316 14.38 0.09 16.00
N CYS A 317 13.54 0.41 15.02
CA CYS A 317 12.81 -0.59 14.24
C CYS A 317 13.80 -1.23 13.27
N LYS A 318 14.06 -2.54 13.41
CA LYS A 318 15.00 -3.23 12.51
C LYS A 318 14.45 -3.25 11.08
N GLU A 319 15.35 -3.25 10.09
CA GLU A 319 14.99 -3.36 8.66
C GLU A 319 14.04 -4.54 8.40
N SER A 320 14.32 -5.69 9.02
CA SER A 320 13.47 -6.88 8.92
C SER A 320 12.06 -6.66 9.45
N ASP A 321 11.93 -5.98 10.59
CA ASP A 321 10.63 -5.70 11.20
C ASP A 321 9.83 -4.72 10.36
N LEU A 322 10.52 -3.76 9.72
CA LEU A 322 9.92 -2.81 8.80
C LEU A 322 9.45 -3.49 7.51
N ARG A 323 10.28 -4.34 6.90
CA ARG A 323 9.96 -5.12 5.70
C ARG A 323 8.68 -5.93 5.86
N ASP A 324 8.55 -6.65 6.98
CA ASP A 324 7.44 -7.57 7.22
C ASP A 324 6.09 -6.83 7.33
N ARG A 325 6.10 -5.54 7.72
CA ARG A 325 4.92 -4.68 7.80
C ARG A 325 4.33 -4.33 6.42
N PHE A 326 5.14 -4.33 5.35
CA PHE A 326 4.65 -3.99 4.00
C PHE A 326 3.81 -5.09 3.36
N ARG A 327 3.90 -6.31 3.89
CA ARG A 327 3.13 -7.47 3.44
C ARG A 327 3.34 -7.80 1.95
N ALA A 328 4.55 -7.55 1.45
CA ALA A 328 4.94 -7.84 0.08
C ALA A 328 5.01 -9.34 -0.17
N ASN A 329 4.76 -9.76 -1.42
CA ASN A 329 4.96 -11.14 -1.86
C ASN A 329 6.39 -11.37 -2.31
N PHE A 330 6.94 -10.41 -3.04
CA PHE A 330 8.32 -10.44 -3.53
C PHE A 330 9.11 -9.32 -2.87
N VAL A 331 10.23 -9.69 -2.27
CA VAL A 331 11.26 -8.75 -1.85
C VAL A 331 12.45 -8.97 -2.76
N VAL A 332 12.85 -7.92 -3.46
CA VAL A 332 14.00 -7.93 -4.37
C VAL A 332 15.15 -7.15 -3.76
N GLU A 333 16.37 -7.59 -4.02
CA GLU A 333 17.57 -6.82 -3.74
C GLU A 333 18.01 -6.15 -5.03
N CYS A 334 18.02 -4.81 -5.05
CA CYS A 334 18.44 -4.01 -6.20
C CYS A 334 19.65 -3.13 -5.81
N PRO A 335 20.45 -2.66 -6.78
CA PRO A 335 21.57 -1.77 -6.51
C PRO A 335 21.18 -0.44 -5.87
N GLN A 336 20.00 0.08 -6.19
CA GLN A 336 19.52 1.40 -5.78
C GLN A 336 18.13 1.31 -5.15
N ALA A 337 17.87 2.21 -4.19
CA ALA A 337 16.53 2.40 -3.64
C ALA A 337 15.60 2.96 -4.72
N PHE A 338 14.35 2.52 -4.69
CA PHE A 338 13.25 2.93 -5.56
C PHE A 338 13.36 2.58 -7.04
N LEU A 339 14.39 1.86 -7.46
CA LEU A 339 14.54 1.36 -8.84
C LEU A 339 13.28 0.60 -9.32
N GLU A 340 12.60 -0.09 -8.41
CA GLU A 340 11.36 -0.80 -8.72
C GLU A 340 10.23 0.12 -9.21
N LYS A 341 10.24 1.41 -8.88
CA LYS A 341 9.20 2.35 -9.30
C LYS A 341 9.25 2.68 -10.80
N GLU A 342 10.41 2.50 -11.42
CA GLU A 342 10.64 2.83 -12.83
C GLU A 342 10.21 1.69 -13.76
N TRP A 343 10.11 0.47 -13.23
CA TRP A 343 9.83 -0.72 -14.02
C TRP A 343 8.37 -0.77 -14.51
N ASN A 344 8.22 -0.87 -15.82
CA ASN A 344 6.93 -1.10 -16.46
C ASN A 344 6.64 -2.59 -16.65
N GLN A 345 7.65 -3.35 -17.04
CA GLN A 345 7.63 -4.80 -17.19
C GLN A 345 8.80 -5.38 -16.42
N ILE A 346 8.53 -6.51 -15.76
CA ILE A 346 9.48 -7.16 -14.87
C ILE A 346 9.54 -8.62 -15.25
N LYS A 347 10.75 -9.16 -15.31
CA LYS A 347 11.00 -10.58 -15.53
C LYS A 347 11.70 -11.13 -14.32
N ILE A 348 11.11 -12.17 -13.73
CA ILE A 348 11.69 -12.90 -12.61
C ILE A 348 12.02 -14.29 -13.12
N GLY A 349 13.32 -14.59 -13.26
CA GLY A 349 13.78 -15.79 -13.94
C GLY A 349 13.25 -15.85 -15.38
N LYS A 350 12.28 -16.75 -15.63
CA LYS A 350 11.64 -16.92 -16.95
C LYS A 350 10.21 -16.35 -17.01
N ILE A 351 9.73 -15.73 -15.95
CA ILE A 351 8.33 -15.37 -15.76
C ILE A 351 8.18 -13.87 -15.94
N ALA A 352 7.29 -13.46 -16.85
CA ALA A 352 7.00 -12.06 -17.11
C ALA A 352 5.85 -11.54 -16.24
N PHE A 353 6.02 -10.33 -15.73
CA PHE A 353 5.08 -9.57 -14.93
C PHE A 353 4.91 -8.17 -15.51
N GLN A 354 3.70 -7.65 -15.39
CA GLN A 354 3.36 -6.27 -15.71
C GLN A 354 3.28 -5.49 -14.40
N SER A 355 3.92 -4.32 -14.35
CA SER A 355 3.71 -3.34 -13.28
C SER A 355 2.35 -2.68 -13.47
N GLU A 356 1.54 -2.68 -12.40
CA GLU A 356 0.22 -2.04 -12.32
C GLU A 356 0.30 -0.68 -11.61
N GLY A 357 1.52 -0.21 -11.31
CA GLY A 357 1.78 1.08 -10.66
C GLY A 357 2.05 0.99 -9.14
N PRO A 358 2.20 2.15 -8.48
CA PRO A 358 2.61 2.23 -7.08
C PRO A 358 1.53 1.71 -6.12
N CYS A 359 1.97 1.12 -5.01
CA CYS A 359 1.08 0.65 -3.96
C CYS A 359 0.83 1.75 -2.92
N THR A 360 -0.40 2.27 -2.88
CA THR A 360 -0.82 3.17 -1.80
C THR A 360 -0.90 2.41 -0.47
N ARG A 361 -0.11 2.87 0.48
CA ARG A 361 -0.01 2.32 1.82
C ARG A 361 -1.10 2.89 2.73
N CYS A 362 -1.51 2.05 3.66
CA CYS A 362 -2.44 2.41 4.71
C CYS A 362 -1.87 2.00 6.07
N GLN A 363 -2.62 2.31 7.13
CA GLN A 363 -2.28 2.04 8.53
C GLN A 363 -1.94 0.58 8.86
N MET A 364 -2.19 -0.35 7.93
CA MET A 364 -1.75 -1.73 8.05
C MET A 364 -0.23 -1.84 8.29
N ILE A 365 0.56 -0.98 7.65
CA ILE A 365 2.03 -1.01 7.82
C ILE A 365 2.49 -0.49 9.18
N CYS A 366 1.59 0.08 9.97
CA CYS A 366 1.89 0.61 11.29
C CYS A 366 1.76 -0.43 12.41
N ILE A 367 1.42 -1.67 12.06
CA ILE A 367 1.17 -2.75 13.01
C ILE A 367 2.42 -3.61 13.06
N ASP A 368 3.03 -3.70 14.22
CA ASP A 368 4.14 -4.60 14.46
C ASP A 368 3.69 -6.06 14.28
N GLN A 369 4.26 -6.76 13.31
CA GLN A 369 3.77 -8.10 12.93
C GLN A 369 4.15 -9.20 13.93
N LYS A 370 5.00 -8.91 14.92
CA LYS A 370 5.38 -9.85 15.98
C LYS A 370 4.52 -9.67 17.23
N THR A 371 4.23 -8.42 17.59
CA THR A 371 3.55 -8.07 18.85
C THR A 371 2.09 -7.66 18.67
N GLY A 372 1.68 -7.28 17.46
CA GLY A 372 0.36 -6.69 17.19
C GLY A 372 0.22 -5.24 17.66
N ASN A 373 1.29 -4.62 18.17
CA ASN A 373 1.24 -3.23 18.65
C ASN A 373 1.10 -2.25 17.48
N LYS A 374 0.24 -1.23 17.66
CA LYS A 374 0.08 -0.13 16.70
C LYS A 374 1.14 0.93 16.95
N THR A 375 1.71 1.44 15.87
CA THR A 375 2.66 2.55 15.87
C THR A 375 2.20 3.64 14.90
N LYS A 376 2.89 4.78 14.81
CA LYS A 376 2.65 5.77 13.74
C LYS A 376 3.52 5.50 12.50
N GLU A 377 4.68 4.91 12.73
CA GLU A 377 5.66 4.58 11.69
C GLU A 377 5.36 3.25 10.99
N PRO A 378 5.80 3.08 9.74
CA PRO A 378 6.51 4.05 8.89
C PRO A 378 5.59 4.99 8.09
N LEU A 379 4.26 4.91 8.29
CA LEU A 379 3.32 5.65 7.44
C LEU A 379 3.50 7.17 7.59
N SER A 380 3.77 7.68 8.80
CA SER A 380 4.06 9.11 9.02
C SER A 380 5.25 9.59 8.19
N THR A 381 6.37 8.88 8.28
CA THR A 381 7.58 9.17 7.50
C THR A 381 7.30 9.14 5.99
N ILE A 382 6.62 8.11 5.50
CA ILE A 382 6.26 8.00 4.07
C ILE A 382 5.38 9.19 3.64
N THR A 383 4.32 9.50 4.38
CA THR A 383 3.41 10.60 4.02
C THR A 383 4.16 11.93 3.93
N ARG A 384 5.08 12.21 4.85
CA ARG A 384 5.87 13.45 4.82
C ARG A 384 6.84 13.47 3.63
N LEU A 385 7.64 12.42 3.44
CA LEU A 385 8.69 12.36 2.41
C LEU A 385 8.15 12.36 0.98
N PHE A 386 6.91 11.93 0.78
CA PHE A 386 6.27 11.87 -0.53
C PHE A 386 5.13 12.89 -0.68
N ASN A 387 5.19 14.03 0.00
CA ASN A 387 4.27 15.16 -0.14
C ASN A 387 2.79 14.75 -0.03
N GLY A 388 2.46 13.94 0.97
CA GLY A 388 1.11 13.41 1.19
C GLY A 388 0.80 12.10 0.45
N LYS A 389 1.56 11.76 -0.60
CA LYS A 389 1.37 10.52 -1.36
C LYS A 389 1.97 9.34 -0.60
N SER A 390 1.12 8.57 0.08
CA SER A 390 1.57 7.47 0.92
C SER A 390 1.88 6.20 0.09
N GLU A 391 2.84 6.25 -0.83
CA GLU A 391 3.11 5.18 -1.80
C GLU A 391 4.43 4.46 -1.52
N PHE A 392 4.41 3.12 -1.52
CA PHE A 392 5.62 2.32 -1.33
C PHE A 392 5.46 0.90 -1.91
N GLY A 393 6.43 0.48 -2.71
CA GLY A 393 6.36 -0.75 -3.50
C GLY A 393 5.45 -0.61 -4.73
N ILE A 394 5.45 -1.63 -5.56
CA ILE A 394 4.69 -1.69 -6.81
C ILE A 394 3.77 -2.91 -6.84
N TYR A 395 2.62 -2.76 -7.47
CA TYR A 395 1.73 -3.87 -7.75
C TYR A 395 2.14 -4.58 -9.02
N LEU A 396 2.15 -5.91 -8.97
CA LEU A 396 2.42 -6.72 -10.15
C LEU A 396 1.24 -7.60 -10.50
N SER A 397 1.18 -7.91 -11.79
CA SER A 397 0.28 -8.91 -12.32
C SER A 397 1.01 -9.80 -13.31
N ARG A 398 0.77 -11.11 -13.25
CA ARG A 398 1.48 -12.08 -14.11
C ARG A 398 1.02 -11.91 -15.55
N VAL A 399 1.96 -11.92 -16.50
CA VAL A 399 1.63 -12.07 -17.93
C VAL A 399 1.49 -13.58 -18.16
N TYR A 400 0.29 -14.02 -18.53
CA TYR A 400 -0.04 -15.45 -18.55
C TYR A 400 0.86 -16.23 -19.51
N SER A 401 1.30 -17.40 -19.05
CA SER A 401 2.02 -18.42 -19.82
C SER A 401 1.40 -19.76 -19.45
N GLU A 402 1.24 -20.66 -20.42
CA GLU A 402 0.50 -21.93 -20.28
C GLU A 402 1.15 -22.92 -19.30
N PHE A 403 2.40 -22.67 -18.87
CA PHE A 403 3.13 -23.59 -18.01
C PHE A 403 2.92 -23.31 -16.52
N LYS A 404 2.83 -24.39 -15.74
CA LYS A 404 3.04 -24.34 -14.28
C LYS A 404 4.44 -23.79 -14.04
N GLN A 405 4.51 -22.63 -13.42
CA GLN A 405 5.75 -21.93 -13.13
C GLN A 405 5.88 -21.73 -11.63
N GLU A 406 7.10 -21.83 -11.14
CA GLU A 406 7.45 -21.57 -9.76
C GLU A 406 8.46 -20.43 -9.73
N VAL A 407 8.42 -19.65 -8.67
CA VAL A 407 9.41 -18.60 -8.37
C VAL A 407 10.29 -19.08 -7.23
N SER A 408 11.58 -18.76 -7.28
CA SER A 408 12.57 -19.12 -6.27
C SER A 408 13.33 -17.90 -5.77
N VAL A 409 13.69 -17.94 -4.48
CA VAL A 409 14.71 -17.02 -3.93
C VAL A 409 16.01 -17.23 -4.70
N GLY A 410 16.64 -16.12 -5.10
CA GLY A 410 17.82 -16.11 -5.96
C GLY A 410 17.51 -15.99 -7.45
N ASP A 411 16.24 -16.03 -7.88
CA ASP A 411 15.88 -15.75 -9.28
C ASP A 411 16.30 -14.32 -9.64
N GLU A 412 16.93 -14.17 -10.81
CA GLU A 412 17.31 -12.87 -11.37
C GLU A 412 16.07 -12.06 -11.73
N VAL A 413 16.12 -10.76 -11.42
CA VAL A 413 15.05 -9.80 -11.66
C VAL A 413 15.55 -8.75 -12.64
N GLU A 414 14.88 -8.68 -13.79
CA GLU A 414 15.15 -7.69 -14.83
C GLU A 414 13.91 -6.79 -14.94
N GLY A 415 14.09 -5.49 -14.77
CA GLY A 415 13.07 -4.49 -15.10
C GLY A 415 13.48 -3.71 -16.33
N ASN A 416 12.49 -3.29 -17.13
CA ASN A 416 12.71 -2.46 -18.33
C ASN A 416 12.51 -0.97 -18.09
#